data_AF-A0A7K4MWI6-F1
#
_entry.id   AF-A0A7K4MWI6-F1
#
_cell.length_a   1.000
_cell.length_b   1.000
_cell.length_c   1.000
_cell.angle_alpha   90.00
_cell.angle_beta   90.00
_cell.angle_gamma   90.00
#
_symmetry.space_group_name_H-M   'P 1'
#
loop_
_entity.id
_entity.type
_entity.pdbx_description
1 polymer ?
#
loop_
_entity_poly.entity_id
_entity_poly.type
_entity_poly.pdbx_seq_one_letter_code
_entity_poly.pdbx_strand_id
1 'polypeptide(L)'
;MSFSDMKQRSKTNLASLIKETEKISNPNTFGEVDDRYWRPELDKSGNGYAIVRFFPAPEGEDLPWARIWNHGFQGPGGWYIENSLTTLGQKDPVSEHNSTLWNSGIEANKEVARKQKRRLNYTSNVFILKDPAHPENEGQIKLYRFGKKIFDKINDLMNPEFEDESPVNPFDLWVGANFKMKIRKVEGYSNYDKSEFEAPSALLEDEARLEEIWKSENSLKELVSEDKFKSFDELKTKLERVLGLGSEFSPTPKSVDVPFDGGKPYTAPPKPAVESTNDGDESMDYFQKLAQEA
;
A
#
# COMPACT_ATOMS: atom_id res chain seq x y z
N MET A 1 -6.47 -42.38 -13.98
CA MET A 1 -5.55 -41.39 -13.36
C MET A 1 -5.00 -42.03 -12.09
N SER A 2 -3.68 -42.15 -11.97
CA SER A 2 -3.04 -42.88 -10.87
C SER A 2 -2.87 -42.01 -9.63
N PHE A 3 -2.90 -42.61 -8.45
CA PHE A 3 -2.57 -41.96 -7.17
C PHE A 3 -1.17 -41.31 -7.19
N SER A 4 -0.26 -41.85 -8.00
CA SER A 4 1.06 -41.27 -8.27
C SER A 4 0.98 -39.93 -9.00
N ASP A 5 0.04 -39.76 -9.93
CA ASP A 5 -0.18 -38.50 -10.67
C ASP A 5 -0.72 -37.40 -9.74
N MET A 6 -1.53 -37.78 -8.75
CA MET A 6 -2.09 -36.88 -7.74
C MET A 6 -1.03 -36.42 -6.73
N LYS A 7 -0.13 -37.33 -6.33
CA LYS A 7 1.01 -37.01 -5.44
C LYS A 7 2.01 -36.07 -6.11
N GLN A 8 2.27 -36.27 -7.40
CA GLN A 8 3.17 -35.42 -8.18
C GLN A 8 2.55 -34.03 -8.42
N ARG A 9 1.26 -33.96 -8.75
CA ARG A 9 0.51 -32.68 -8.83
C ARG A 9 0.38 -31.96 -7.49
N SER A 10 0.27 -32.66 -6.36
CA SER A 10 0.22 -32.03 -5.02
C SER A 10 1.53 -31.31 -4.68
N LYS A 11 2.68 -31.86 -5.08
CA LYS A 11 3.99 -31.25 -4.86
C LYS A 11 4.22 -30.05 -5.77
N THR A 12 3.81 -30.14 -7.04
CA THR A 12 3.87 -29.02 -7.99
C THR A 12 2.92 -27.89 -7.60
N ASN A 13 1.71 -28.21 -7.14
CA ASN A 13 0.75 -27.21 -6.64
C ASN A 13 1.21 -26.57 -5.33
N LEU A 14 1.84 -27.31 -4.41
CA LEU A 14 2.40 -26.74 -3.18
C LEU A 14 3.56 -25.77 -3.51
N ALA A 15 4.44 -26.13 -4.45
CA ALA A 15 5.51 -25.24 -4.89
C ALA A 15 4.99 -23.97 -5.57
N SER A 16 3.94 -24.09 -6.41
CA SER A 16 3.26 -22.95 -7.02
C SER A 16 2.52 -22.08 -5.99
N LEU A 17 1.85 -22.70 -5.02
CA LEU A 17 1.18 -22.01 -3.91
C LEU A 17 2.17 -21.32 -2.98
N ILE A 18 3.33 -21.93 -2.68
CA ILE A 18 4.42 -21.30 -1.92
C ILE A 18 4.97 -20.11 -2.70
N LYS A 19 5.20 -20.26 -4.02
CA LYS A 19 5.67 -19.18 -4.89
C LYS A 19 4.65 -18.05 -5.06
N GLU A 20 3.34 -18.35 -5.05
CA GLU A 20 2.27 -17.36 -5.01
C GLU A 20 2.14 -16.70 -3.63
N THR A 21 2.37 -17.43 -2.55
CA THR A 21 2.36 -16.91 -1.17
C THR A 21 3.57 -16.00 -0.90
N GLU A 22 4.74 -16.32 -1.46
CA GLU A 22 5.95 -15.47 -1.44
C GLU A 22 5.72 -14.17 -2.25
N LYS A 23 5.01 -14.24 -3.38
CA LYS A 23 4.59 -13.04 -4.14
C LYS A 23 3.60 -12.15 -3.40
N ILE A 24 2.75 -12.71 -2.55
CA ILE A 24 1.80 -11.95 -1.72
C ILE A 24 2.50 -11.33 -0.49
N SER A 25 3.61 -11.91 -0.04
CA SER A 25 4.35 -11.46 1.15
C SER A 25 5.34 -10.31 0.85
N ASN A 26 5.63 -10.05 -0.43
CA ASN A 26 6.49 -8.95 -0.89
C ASN A 26 5.66 -7.85 -1.58
N PRO A 27 5.37 -6.72 -0.90
CA PRO A 27 4.72 -5.56 -1.51
C PRO A 27 5.61 -4.78 -2.51
N ASN A 28 6.80 -5.31 -2.88
CA ASN A 28 7.85 -4.62 -3.64
C ASN A 28 7.57 -4.49 -5.15
N THR A 29 6.32 -4.47 -5.59
CA THR A 29 5.96 -4.37 -7.02
C THR A 29 5.35 -3.04 -7.42
N PHE A 30 5.68 -1.92 -6.75
CA PHE A 30 5.11 -0.62 -7.11
C PHE A 30 6.10 0.54 -6.96
N GLY A 31 6.78 0.86 -8.06
CA GLY A 31 7.76 1.94 -8.21
C GLY A 31 9.12 1.44 -8.70
N GLU A 32 9.90 2.32 -9.34
CA GLU A 32 11.33 2.12 -9.52
C GLU A 32 11.93 1.80 -8.14
N VAL A 33 12.62 0.67 -8.02
CA VAL A 33 13.19 0.24 -6.75
C VAL A 33 14.33 1.20 -6.45
N ASP A 34 14.06 2.18 -5.58
CA ASP A 34 15.10 3.07 -5.09
C ASP A 34 15.95 2.28 -4.08
N ASP A 35 17.11 1.83 -4.53
CA ASP A 35 18.06 0.99 -3.78
C ASP A 35 18.56 1.67 -2.49
N ARG A 36 18.29 2.97 -2.30
CA ARG A 36 18.56 3.69 -1.05
C ARG A 36 17.60 3.26 0.06
N TYR A 37 16.40 2.78 -0.28
CA TYR A 37 15.43 2.38 0.73
C TYR A 37 15.71 0.98 1.27
N TRP A 38 15.66 0.87 2.58
CA TRP A 38 15.74 -0.39 3.28
C TRP A 38 14.43 -0.70 4.00
N ARG A 39 14.11 -1.99 4.04
CA ARG A 39 13.02 -2.54 4.83
C ARG A 39 13.44 -3.93 5.32
N PRO A 40 13.21 -4.27 6.59
CA PRO A 40 13.47 -5.62 7.08
C PRO A 40 12.62 -6.63 6.32
N GLU A 41 13.25 -7.70 5.86
CA GLU A 41 12.53 -8.83 5.28
C GLU A 41 11.71 -9.54 6.37
N LEU A 42 10.54 -10.04 5.98
CA LEU A 42 9.68 -10.82 6.86
C LEU A 42 9.85 -12.30 6.54
N ASP A 43 9.97 -13.13 7.57
CA ASP A 43 9.96 -14.58 7.43
C ASP A 43 8.61 -15.09 6.92
N LYS A 44 8.53 -16.39 6.62
CA LYS A 44 7.30 -17.05 6.16
C LYS A 44 6.12 -16.95 7.13
N SER A 45 6.41 -16.66 8.41
CA SER A 45 5.41 -16.46 9.45
C SER A 45 5.00 -14.98 9.61
N GLY A 46 5.59 -14.08 8.80
CA GLY A 46 5.36 -12.63 8.85
C GLY A 46 6.08 -11.94 10.01
N ASN A 47 7.10 -12.58 10.60
CA ASN A 47 7.94 -11.96 11.61
C ASN A 47 9.21 -11.38 10.98
N GLY A 48 9.65 -10.23 11.47
CA GLY A 48 10.90 -9.60 11.04
C GLY A 48 11.72 -9.19 12.25
N TYR A 49 13.03 -9.25 12.12
CA TYR A 49 13.95 -8.80 13.16
C TYR A 49 15.11 -8.04 12.53
N ALA A 50 15.38 -6.84 13.02
CA ALA A 50 16.56 -6.07 12.65
C ALA A 50 16.95 -5.13 13.80
N ILE A 51 18.22 -4.72 13.82
CA ILE A 51 18.70 -3.67 14.71
C ILE A 51 19.23 -2.53 13.85
N VAL A 52 18.69 -1.34 14.06
CA VAL A 52 19.08 -0.13 13.32
C VAL A 52 19.36 1.01 14.26
N ARG A 53 20.17 1.98 13.83
CA ARG A 53 20.38 3.24 14.53
C ARG A 53 19.83 4.37 13.67
N PHE A 54 18.97 5.20 14.24
CA PHE A 54 18.51 6.40 13.56
C PHE A 54 19.63 7.45 13.53
N PHE A 55 19.75 8.14 12.39
CA PHE A 55 20.82 9.09 12.14
C PHE A 55 20.35 10.55 12.31
N PRO A 56 21.26 11.47 12.65
CA PRO A 56 20.95 12.88 12.80
C PRO A 56 20.52 13.51 11.47
N ALA A 57 20.25 14.81 11.48
CA ALA A 57 19.91 15.50 10.25
C ALA A 57 21.14 15.52 9.31
N PRO A 58 20.94 15.25 8.01
CA PRO A 58 22.00 15.42 7.02
C PRO A 58 22.55 16.85 7.01
N GLU A 59 23.76 17.03 6.48
CA GLU A 59 24.39 18.34 6.38
C GLU A 59 23.49 19.36 5.65
N GLY A 60 23.25 20.51 6.30
CA GLY A 60 22.38 21.56 5.75
C GLY A 60 20.87 21.32 5.90
N GLU A 61 20.46 20.29 6.64
CA GLU A 61 19.08 20.01 7.00
C GLU A 61 18.83 20.16 8.51
N ASP A 62 17.62 20.56 8.90
CA ASP A 62 17.29 20.84 10.32
C ASP A 62 16.66 19.64 11.03
N LEU A 63 16.09 18.70 10.27
CA LEU A 63 15.29 17.59 10.81
C LEU A 63 15.88 16.24 10.40
N PRO A 64 15.97 15.26 11.32
CA PRO A 64 16.43 13.90 11.01
C PRO A 64 15.34 13.03 10.38
N TRP A 65 14.21 13.61 9.98
CA TRP A 65 13.14 12.91 9.27
C TRP A 65 12.42 13.83 8.26
N ALA A 66 12.04 13.26 7.12
CA ALA A 66 11.07 13.84 6.20
C ALA A 66 9.66 13.32 6.52
N ARG A 67 8.66 14.21 6.46
CA ARG A 67 7.24 13.86 6.60
C ARG A 67 6.60 13.85 5.22
N ILE A 68 5.99 12.73 4.83
CA ILE A 68 5.34 12.59 3.53
C ILE A 68 3.94 12.01 3.72
N TRP A 69 2.95 12.71 3.17
CA TRP A 69 1.59 12.20 3.04
C TRP A 69 1.43 11.51 1.70
N ASN A 70 0.77 10.35 1.67
CA ASN A 70 0.45 9.66 0.44
C ASN A 70 -0.96 9.04 0.49
N HIS A 71 -1.55 8.83 -0.68
CA HIS A 71 -2.79 8.07 -0.83
C HIS A 71 -2.49 6.67 -1.38
N GLY A 72 -3.27 5.68 -0.95
CA GLY A 72 -3.09 4.29 -1.32
C GLY A 72 -4.41 3.53 -1.22
N PHE A 73 -5.15 3.44 -2.31
CA PHE A 73 -6.43 2.75 -2.38
C PHE A 73 -6.68 2.13 -3.75
N GLN A 74 -7.62 1.18 -3.80
CA GLN A 74 -8.04 0.52 -5.02
C GLN A 74 -9.47 0.94 -5.36
N GLY A 75 -9.69 1.34 -6.62
CA GLY A 75 -10.99 1.63 -7.20
C GLY A 75 -11.29 0.72 -8.40
N PRO A 76 -12.44 0.90 -9.07
CA PRO A 76 -12.82 0.13 -10.26
C PRO A 76 -11.77 0.17 -11.38
N GLY A 77 -11.07 1.31 -11.54
CA GLY A 77 -10.03 1.51 -12.53
C GLY A 77 -8.61 1.15 -12.07
N GLY A 78 -8.46 0.43 -10.96
CA GLY A 78 -7.18 -0.06 -10.45
C GLY A 78 -6.68 0.67 -9.21
N TRP A 79 -5.37 0.75 -9.04
CA TRP A 79 -4.75 1.33 -7.84
C TRP A 79 -4.42 2.83 -8.00
N TYR A 80 -4.76 3.60 -6.98
CA TYR A 80 -4.25 4.95 -6.76
C TYR A 80 -3.22 4.90 -5.63
N ILE A 81 -1.94 5.05 -6.01
CA ILE A 81 -0.81 5.13 -5.08
C ILE A 81 0.03 6.32 -5.53
N GLU A 82 -0.07 7.43 -4.80
CA GLU A 82 0.61 8.70 -5.13
C GLU A 82 0.91 9.50 -3.87
N ASN A 83 1.97 10.31 -3.93
CA ASN A 83 2.27 11.30 -2.91
C ASN A 83 1.20 12.40 -2.92
N SER A 84 0.80 12.86 -1.74
CA SER A 84 -0.19 13.91 -1.58
C SER A 84 0.46 15.28 -1.59
N LEU A 85 -0.09 16.19 -2.39
CA LEU A 85 0.30 17.60 -2.46
C LEU A 85 0.14 18.33 -1.13
N THR A 86 -0.64 17.77 -0.20
CA THR A 86 -0.76 18.30 1.17
C THR A 86 0.54 18.22 1.97
N THR A 87 1.50 17.41 1.54
CA THR A 87 2.88 17.43 2.07
C THR A 87 3.54 18.79 1.87
N LEU A 88 3.29 19.42 0.72
CA LEU A 88 3.79 20.75 0.36
C LEU A 88 2.87 21.88 0.83
N GLY A 89 1.82 21.58 1.60
CA GLY A 89 0.79 22.54 1.99
C GLY A 89 -0.15 22.96 0.85
N GLN A 90 -0.10 22.27 -0.28
CA GLN A 90 -0.93 22.57 -1.46
C GLN A 90 -2.26 21.80 -1.43
N LYS A 91 -3.19 22.19 -2.31
CA LYS A 91 -4.46 21.49 -2.51
C LYS A 91 -4.24 20.14 -3.19
N ASP A 92 -5.03 19.16 -2.80
CA ASP A 92 -4.91 17.78 -3.26
C ASP A 92 -6.28 17.25 -3.72
N PRO A 93 -6.39 16.69 -4.93
CA PRO A 93 -7.67 16.34 -5.53
C PRO A 93 -8.38 15.20 -4.78
N VAL A 94 -7.62 14.27 -4.18
CA VAL A 94 -8.20 13.18 -3.38
C VAL A 94 -8.75 13.74 -2.07
N SER A 95 -8.05 14.70 -1.47
CA SER A 95 -8.50 15.37 -0.24
C SER A 95 -9.77 16.21 -0.46
N GLU A 96 -9.89 16.90 -1.60
CA GLU A 96 -11.10 17.62 -1.98
C GLU A 96 -12.28 16.66 -2.23
N HIS A 97 -12.05 15.59 -2.97
CA HIS A 97 -13.06 14.56 -3.22
C HIS A 97 -13.54 13.91 -1.91
N ASN A 98 -12.61 13.52 -1.04
CA ASN A 98 -12.93 12.92 0.26
C ASN A 98 -13.72 13.86 1.17
N SER A 99 -13.43 15.16 1.14
CA SER A 99 -14.19 16.15 1.91
C SER A 99 -15.64 16.21 1.44
N THR A 100 -15.88 16.11 0.13
CA THR A 100 -17.23 16.04 -0.44
C THR A 100 -17.97 14.77 0.00
N LEU A 101 -17.30 13.61 -0.06
CA LEU A 101 -17.85 12.34 0.40
C LEU A 101 -18.19 12.38 1.91
N TRP A 102 -17.29 12.92 2.73
CA TRP A 102 -17.48 13.02 4.17
C TRP A 102 -18.66 13.93 4.55
N ASN A 103 -18.77 15.09 3.87
CA ASN A 103 -19.80 16.08 4.13
C ASN A 103 -21.17 15.69 3.56
N SER A 104 -21.25 14.67 2.70
CA SER A 104 -22.54 14.15 2.20
C SER A 104 -23.45 13.57 3.29
N GLY A 105 -22.91 13.25 4.47
CA GLY A 105 -23.65 12.66 5.59
C GLY A 105 -23.98 11.17 5.43
N ILE A 106 -23.79 10.60 4.23
CA ILE A 106 -24.06 9.19 3.91
C ILE A 106 -22.93 8.32 4.45
N GLU A 107 -23.25 7.30 5.26
CA GLU A 107 -22.21 6.46 5.89
C GLU A 107 -21.37 5.68 4.87
N ALA A 108 -21.99 5.21 3.78
CA ALA A 108 -21.27 4.56 2.68
C ALA A 108 -20.19 5.47 2.07
N ASN A 109 -20.48 6.77 1.91
CA ASN A 109 -19.50 7.73 1.40
C ASN A 109 -18.38 8.00 2.42
N LYS A 110 -18.69 8.00 3.72
CA LYS A 110 -17.66 8.10 4.76
C LYS A 110 -16.75 6.88 4.78
N GLU A 111 -17.26 5.67 4.56
CA GLU A 111 -16.42 4.48 4.43
C GLU A 111 -15.46 4.57 3.24
N VAL A 112 -15.92 5.08 2.10
CA VAL A 112 -15.07 5.33 0.93
C VAL A 112 -13.99 6.36 1.29
N ALA A 113 -14.35 7.48 1.92
CA ALA A 113 -13.39 8.49 2.35
C ALA A 113 -12.36 7.94 3.37
N ARG A 114 -12.77 7.03 4.27
CA ARG A 114 -11.84 6.35 5.20
C ARG A 114 -10.84 5.47 4.45
N LYS A 115 -11.27 4.74 3.41
CA LYS A 115 -10.39 3.89 2.58
C LYS A 115 -9.42 4.73 1.74
N GLN A 116 -9.86 5.89 1.26
CA GLN A 116 -9.05 6.81 0.45
C GLN A 116 -8.20 7.78 1.30
N LYS A 117 -8.32 7.75 2.64
CA LYS A 117 -7.63 8.66 3.55
C LYS A 117 -6.11 8.61 3.34
N ARG A 118 -5.48 9.78 3.33
CA ARG A 118 -4.02 9.91 3.30
C ARG A 118 -3.37 9.23 4.50
N ARG A 119 -2.20 8.66 4.28
CA ARG A 119 -1.36 8.03 5.29
C ARG A 119 -0.12 8.89 5.50
N LEU A 120 0.27 9.11 6.75
CA LEU A 120 1.50 9.80 7.09
C LEU A 120 2.61 8.76 7.21
N ASN A 121 3.69 8.97 6.46
CA ASN A 121 4.93 8.26 6.67
C ASN A 121 6.04 9.25 7.01
N TYR A 122 6.98 8.74 7.77
CA TYR A 122 8.23 9.39 8.11
C TYR A 122 9.34 8.62 7.41
N THR A 123 10.35 9.34 6.91
CA THR A 123 11.55 8.73 6.35
C THR A 123 12.77 9.34 7.03
N SER A 124 13.68 8.49 7.52
CA SER A 124 14.95 8.91 8.13
C SER A 124 16.11 8.09 7.58
N ASN A 125 17.33 8.63 7.65
CA ASN A 125 18.52 7.82 7.50
C ASN A 125 18.63 6.87 8.71
N VAL A 126 18.97 5.63 8.43
CA VAL A 126 19.30 4.63 9.45
C VAL A 126 20.58 3.91 9.07
N PHE A 127 21.39 3.62 10.07
CA PHE A 127 22.50 2.69 9.95
C PHE A 127 22.07 1.30 10.39
N ILE A 128 22.37 0.31 9.56
CA ILE A 128 21.92 -1.06 9.78
C ILE A 128 22.99 -1.78 10.59
N LEU A 129 22.71 -2.07 11.87
CA LEU A 129 23.62 -2.81 12.75
C LEU A 129 23.47 -4.31 12.57
N LYS A 130 22.24 -4.77 12.36
CA LYS A 130 21.95 -6.19 12.20
C LYS A 130 20.73 -6.40 11.32
N ASP A 131 20.92 -7.16 10.25
CA ASP A 131 19.88 -7.59 9.33
C ASP A 131 20.10 -9.08 9.00
N PRO A 132 19.53 -9.99 9.81
CA PRO A 132 19.77 -11.43 9.64
C PRO A 132 19.30 -11.99 8.29
N ALA A 133 18.35 -11.31 7.62
CA ALA A 133 17.83 -11.73 6.33
C ALA A 133 18.73 -11.26 5.19
N HIS A 134 19.31 -10.07 5.33
CA HIS A 134 20.21 -9.46 4.35
C HIS A 134 21.48 -8.92 5.01
N PRO A 135 22.44 -9.78 5.41
CA PRO A 135 23.67 -9.35 6.05
C PRO A 135 24.51 -8.38 5.21
N GLU A 136 24.32 -8.36 3.88
CA GLU A 136 24.94 -7.41 2.97
C GLU A 136 24.60 -5.94 3.26
N ASN A 137 23.48 -5.68 3.94
CA ASN A 137 23.06 -4.34 4.34
C ASN A 137 23.76 -3.85 5.61
N GLU A 138 24.34 -4.75 6.41
CA GLU A 138 24.97 -4.40 7.68
C GLU A 138 26.16 -3.46 7.46
N GLY A 139 26.22 -2.38 8.23
CA GLY A 139 27.25 -1.35 8.10
C GLY A 139 26.95 -0.26 7.07
N GLN A 140 25.79 -0.28 6.41
CA GLN A 140 25.39 0.75 5.45
C GLN A 140 24.37 1.73 6.02
N ILE A 141 24.38 2.97 5.51
CA ILE A 141 23.27 3.91 5.69
C ILE A 141 22.24 3.68 4.59
N LYS A 142 20.97 3.59 5.00
CA LYS A 142 19.81 3.48 4.10
C LYS A 142 18.68 4.37 4.58
N LEU A 143 17.76 4.68 3.68
CA LEU A 143 16.51 5.36 3.99
C LEU A 143 15.50 4.36 4.54
N TYR A 144 14.99 4.62 5.74
CA TYR A 144 13.93 3.80 6.34
C TYR A 144 12.63 4.59 6.41
N ARG A 145 11.59 4.06 5.76
CA ARG A 145 10.24 4.60 5.80
C ARG A 145 9.40 3.89 6.86
N PHE A 146 8.85 4.65 7.80
CA PHE A 146 8.06 4.16 8.91
C PHE A 146 6.79 4.98 9.17
N GLY A 147 5.85 4.40 9.91
CA GLY A 147 4.59 5.04 10.27
C GLY A 147 4.58 5.60 11.69
N LYS A 148 3.41 6.11 12.10
CA LYS A 148 3.17 6.74 13.41
C LYS A 148 3.67 5.89 14.59
N LYS A 149 3.46 4.57 14.58
CA LYS A 149 3.84 3.69 15.72
C LYS A 149 5.33 3.71 16.07
N ILE A 150 6.20 3.84 15.08
CA ILE A 150 7.65 3.94 15.32
C ILE A 150 8.01 5.38 15.67
N PHE A 151 7.38 6.36 15.02
CA PHE A 151 7.56 7.76 15.36
C PHE A 151 7.15 8.08 16.81
N ASP A 152 6.07 7.49 17.30
CA ASP A 152 5.63 7.59 18.69
C ASP A 152 6.73 7.07 19.62
N LYS A 153 7.29 5.87 19.36
CA LYS A 153 8.41 5.33 20.15
C LYS A 153 9.65 6.24 20.17
N ILE A 154 9.97 6.88 19.03
CA ILE A 154 11.05 7.88 18.95
C ILE A 154 10.72 9.07 19.84
N ASN A 155 9.48 9.58 19.76
CA ASN A 155 9.03 10.73 20.53
C ASN A 155 8.98 10.46 22.03
N ASP A 156 8.49 9.28 22.43
CA ASP A 156 8.40 8.84 23.82
C ASP A 156 9.79 8.73 24.45
N LEU A 157 10.79 8.28 23.69
CA LEU A 157 12.18 8.24 24.16
C LEU A 157 12.77 9.65 24.36
N MET A 158 12.45 10.59 23.46
CA MET A 158 12.91 11.98 23.55
C MET A 158 12.16 12.79 24.62
N ASN A 159 10.90 12.44 24.88
CA ASN A 159 10.01 13.12 25.81
C ASN A 159 9.33 12.08 26.73
N PRO A 160 10.07 11.50 27.69
CA PRO A 160 9.52 10.51 28.59
C PRO A 160 8.34 11.06 29.43
N GLU A 161 7.34 10.22 29.69
CA GLU A 161 6.16 10.62 30.47
C GLU A 161 6.35 10.49 31.99
N PHE A 162 7.38 9.76 32.43
CA PHE A 162 7.64 9.45 33.84
C PHE A 162 8.93 10.11 34.35
N GLU A 163 8.93 10.55 35.61
CA GLU A 163 10.05 11.29 36.22
C GLU A 163 11.33 10.46 36.40
N ASP A 164 11.23 9.14 36.39
CA ASP A 164 12.36 8.21 36.51
C ASP A 164 13.04 7.90 35.16
N GLU A 165 12.46 8.35 34.05
CA GLU A 165 13.00 8.16 32.71
C GLU A 165 13.73 9.43 32.23
N SER A 166 14.99 9.27 31.79
CA SER A 166 15.78 10.38 31.25
C SER A 166 15.55 10.53 29.74
N PRO A 167 15.35 11.75 29.22
CA PRO A 167 15.17 11.97 27.80
C PRO A 167 16.44 11.59 27.04
N VAL A 168 16.28 10.78 26.00
CA VAL A 168 17.38 10.32 25.14
C VAL A 168 17.07 10.72 23.71
N ASN A 169 18.01 11.38 23.05
CA ASN A 169 17.93 11.66 21.61
C ASN A 169 18.40 10.43 20.81
N PRO A 170 17.52 9.64 20.18
CA PRO A 170 17.93 8.43 19.46
C PRO A 170 18.80 8.73 18.23
N PHE A 171 18.79 9.96 17.74
CA PHE A 171 19.55 10.42 16.57
C PHE A 171 20.99 10.84 16.92
N ASP A 172 21.33 10.91 18.20
CA ASP A 172 22.68 11.25 18.64
C ASP A 172 23.65 10.09 18.38
N LEU A 173 24.83 10.37 17.82
CA LEU A 173 25.80 9.35 17.42
C LEU A 173 26.63 8.82 18.61
N TRP A 174 26.72 9.58 19.71
CA TRP A 174 27.53 9.24 20.91
C TRP A 174 26.67 8.76 22.08
N VAL A 175 25.50 9.37 22.29
CA VAL A 175 24.61 9.08 23.43
C VAL A 175 23.18 8.73 23.01
N GLY A 176 22.95 8.45 21.73
CA GLY A 176 21.65 7.93 21.26
C GLY A 176 21.46 6.45 21.55
N ALA A 177 20.44 5.84 20.95
CA ALA A 177 20.07 4.46 21.23
C ALA A 177 19.79 3.66 19.94
N ASN A 178 20.20 2.40 19.94
CA ASN A 178 19.86 1.47 18.86
C ASN A 178 18.39 1.07 18.98
N PHE A 179 17.72 0.91 17.85
CA PHE A 179 16.35 0.46 17.77
C PHE A 179 16.29 -1.02 17.37
N LYS A 180 15.80 -1.86 18.29
CA LYS A 180 15.47 -3.26 18.02
C LYS A 180 14.09 -3.33 17.38
N MET A 181 14.07 -3.50 16.07
CA MET A 181 12.84 -3.70 15.33
C MET A 181 12.41 -5.16 15.39
N LYS A 182 11.23 -5.40 15.97
CA LYS A 182 10.60 -6.71 16.07
C LYS A 182 9.21 -6.63 15.45
N ILE A 183 9.10 -7.11 14.22
CA ILE A 183 7.85 -7.11 13.46
C ILE A 183 7.15 -8.44 13.67
N ARG A 184 5.84 -8.40 13.90
CA ARG A 184 4.97 -9.59 13.93
C ARG A 184 3.72 -9.35 13.12
N LYS A 185 3.17 -10.39 12.50
CA LYS A 185 1.87 -10.30 11.85
C LYS A 185 0.77 -10.60 12.86
N VAL A 186 -0.09 -9.63 13.13
CA VAL A 186 -1.26 -9.76 14.02
C VAL A 186 -2.49 -9.33 13.23
N GLU A 187 -3.48 -10.22 13.11
CA GLU A 187 -4.73 -9.98 12.36
C GLU A 187 -4.50 -9.50 10.90
N GLY A 188 -3.43 -9.97 10.27
CA GLY A 188 -3.09 -9.59 8.89
C GLY A 188 -2.26 -8.31 8.76
N TYR A 189 -2.02 -7.57 9.84
CA TYR A 189 -1.24 -6.33 9.86
C TYR A 189 0.13 -6.51 10.53
N SER A 190 1.11 -5.72 10.10
CA SER A 190 2.42 -5.65 10.75
C SER A 190 2.31 -4.87 12.06
N ASN A 191 2.61 -5.55 13.17
CA ASN A 191 2.67 -5.01 14.52
C ASN A 191 4.13 -4.76 14.93
N TYR A 192 4.37 -3.64 15.59
CA TYR A 192 5.69 -3.19 16.03
C TYR A 192 5.78 -2.99 17.55
N ASP A 193 4.79 -3.44 18.32
CA ASP A 193 4.67 -3.10 19.75
C ASP A 193 5.85 -3.63 20.57
N LYS A 194 6.42 -4.77 20.16
CA LYS A 194 7.62 -5.36 20.76
C LYS A 194 8.95 -4.71 20.31
N SER A 195 8.90 -3.75 19.41
CA SER A 195 10.09 -2.99 19.04
C SER A 195 10.42 -1.99 20.15
N GLU A 196 11.70 -1.84 20.46
CA GLU A 196 12.17 -1.09 21.62
C GLU A 196 13.55 -0.48 21.35
N PHE A 197 13.86 0.59 22.08
CA PHE A 197 15.21 1.13 22.10
C PHE A 197 16.07 0.38 23.10
N GLU A 198 17.34 0.18 22.75
CA GLU A 198 18.37 -0.26 23.69
C GLU A 198 18.79 0.88 24.63
N ALA A 199 19.60 0.56 25.63
CA ALA A 199 20.21 1.57 26.46
C ALA A 199 21.10 2.52 25.60
N PRO A 200 21.23 3.80 26.01
CA PRO A 200 22.10 4.76 25.34
C PRO A 200 23.52 4.23 25.16
N SER A 201 24.04 4.37 23.94
CA SER A 201 25.38 3.90 23.57
C SER A 201 25.91 4.67 22.36
N ALA A 202 27.23 4.81 22.29
CA ALA A 202 27.88 5.31 21.09
C ALA A 202 27.72 4.32 19.93
N LEU A 203 27.53 4.84 18.72
CA LEU A 203 27.40 4.01 17.52
C LEU A 203 28.72 3.29 17.20
N LEU A 204 29.83 4.02 17.21
CA LEU A 204 31.19 3.55 16.99
C LEU A 204 32.15 4.32 17.90
N GLU A 205 33.26 3.70 18.28
CA GLU A 205 34.35 4.36 19.04
C GLU A 205 35.30 5.15 18.12
N ASP A 206 35.32 4.83 16.82
CA ASP A 206 36.19 5.45 15.82
C ASP A 206 35.53 6.69 15.20
N GLU A 207 36.00 7.87 15.61
CA GLU A 207 35.48 9.17 15.15
C GLU A 207 35.65 9.39 13.63
N ALA A 208 36.76 8.92 13.04
CA ALA A 208 37.03 9.13 11.62
C ALA A 208 36.03 8.36 10.75
N ARG A 209 35.74 7.12 11.16
CA ARG A 209 34.73 6.29 10.51
C ARG A 209 33.32 6.83 10.72
N LEU A 210 33.04 7.39 11.89
CA LEU A 210 31.75 8.00 12.21
C LEU A 210 31.49 9.24 11.35
N GLU A 211 32.51 10.07 11.10
CA GLU A 211 32.44 11.21 10.18
C GLU A 211 32.21 10.77 8.72
N GLU A 212 32.92 9.72 8.25
CA GLU A 212 32.73 9.16 6.91
C GLU A 212 31.28 8.66 6.71
N ILE A 213 30.77 7.93 7.70
CA ILE A 213 29.40 7.41 7.68
C ILE A 213 28.40 8.56 7.70
N TRP A 214 28.58 9.57 8.57
CA TRP A 214 27.70 10.74 8.61
C TRP A 214 27.66 11.52 7.28
N LYS A 215 28.78 11.64 6.57
CA LYS A 215 28.81 12.26 5.22
C LYS A 215 28.13 11.42 4.13
N SER A 216 27.89 10.13 4.38
CA SER A 216 27.20 9.23 3.45
C SER A 216 25.68 9.25 3.58
N GLU A 217 25.13 10.15 4.41
CA GLU A 217 23.69 10.34 4.56
C GLU A 217 22.99 10.74 3.25
N ASN A 218 21.76 10.26 3.09
CA ASN A 218 20.92 10.66 1.96
C ASN A 218 20.16 11.94 2.33
N SER A 219 20.01 12.86 1.37
CA SER A 219 19.20 14.06 1.59
C SER A 219 17.73 13.70 1.81
N LEU A 220 17.15 14.23 2.90
CA LEU A 220 15.73 14.04 3.22
C LEU A 220 14.88 15.14 2.56
N LYS A 221 15.46 16.33 2.32
CA LYS A 221 14.85 17.40 1.52
C LYS A 221 14.51 16.97 0.10
N GLU A 222 15.35 16.16 -0.55
CA GLU A 222 15.09 15.59 -1.87
C GLU A 222 13.84 14.69 -1.92
N LEU A 223 13.40 14.15 -0.78
CA LEU A 223 12.22 13.29 -0.72
C LEU A 223 10.91 14.10 -0.72
N VAL A 224 11.00 15.38 -0.37
CA VAL A 224 9.88 16.33 -0.30
C VAL A 224 10.01 17.44 -1.34
N SER A 225 10.88 17.28 -2.33
CA SER A 225 11.01 18.23 -3.43
C SER A 225 9.84 18.12 -4.41
N GLU A 226 9.51 19.23 -5.09
CA GLU A 226 8.33 19.33 -5.95
C GLU A 226 8.31 18.29 -7.08
N ASP A 227 9.48 17.87 -7.59
CA ASP A 227 9.61 16.84 -8.63
C ASP A 227 9.15 15.45 -8.17
N LYS A 228 9.03 15.21 -6.85
CA LYS A 228 8.47 13.97 -6.29
C LYS A 228 6.95 13.97 -6.20
N PHE A 229 6.30 15.06 -6.62
CA PHE A 229 4.86 15.22 -6.61
C PHE A 229 4.36 15.51 -8.03
N LYS A 230 3.30 14.80 -8.43
CA LYS A 230 2.61 15.11 -9.68
C LYS A 230 1.79 16.37 -9.53
N SER A 231 1.54 17.04 -10.65
CA SER A 231 0.68 18.21 -10.67
C SER A 231 -0.75 17.85 -10.25
N PHE A 232 -1.51 18.85 -9.81
CA PHE A 232 -2.91 18.67 -9.42
C PHE A 232 -3.74 18.03 -10.54
N ASP A 233 -3.57 18.48 -11.78
CA ASP A 233 -4.33 18.00 -12.93
C ASP A 233 -4.02 16.54 -13.28
N GLU A 234 -2.74 16.13 -13.17
CA GLU A 234 -2.34 14.72 -13.35
C GLU A 234 -2.92 13.83 -12.25
N LEU A 235 -2.86 14.27 -11.00
CA LEU A 235 -3.41 13.54 -9.85
C LEU A 235 -4.94 13.43 -9.96
N LYS A 236 -5.61 14.48 -10.43
CA LYS A 236 -7.06 14.51 -10.64
C LYS A 236 -7.46 13.57 -11.78
N THR A 237 -6.77 13.63 -12.91
CA THR A 237 -7.01 12.73 -14.05
C THR A 237 -6.82 11.27 -13.62
N LYS A 238 -5.76 10.97 -12.86
CA LYS A 238 -5.53 9.62 -12.32
C LYS A 238 -6.63 9.21 -11.32
N LEU A 239 -7.10 10.13 -10.49
CA LEU A 239 -8.19 9.89 -9.54
C LEU A 239 -9.48 9.52 -10.27
N GLU A 240 -9.89 10.31 -11.25
CA GLU A 240 -11.10 10.08 -12.05
C GLU A 240 -11.03 8.74 -12.78
N ARG A 241 -9.86 8.40 -13.35
CA ARG A 241 -9.61 7.10 -13.98
C ARG A 241 -9.77 5.95 -12.98
N VAL A 242 -9.14 6.05 -11.80
CA VAL A 242 -9.19 4.98 -10.78
C VAL A 242 -10.61 4.81 -10.22
N LEU A 243 -11.36 5.90 -10.07
CA LEU A 243 -12.75 5.86 -9.61
C LEU A 243 -13.76 5.48 -10.70
N GLY A 244 -13.34 5.41 -11.96
CA GLY A 244 -14.24 5.13 -13.09
C GLY A 244 -15.20 6.29 -13.39
N LEU A 245 -14.83 7.52 -13.02
CA LEU A 245 -15.62 8.74 -13.23
C LEU A 245 -15.37 9.37 -14.61
N GLY A 246 -14.33 8.93 -15.31
CA GLY A 246 -14.02 9.35 -16.68
C GLY A 246 -14.86 8.61 -17.72
N SER A 247 -15.29 9.33 -18.76
CA SER A 247 -16.08 8.83 -19.91
C SER A 247 -15.42 7.72 -20.74
N GLU A 248 -14.17 7.36 -20.44
CA GLU A 248 -13.44 6.28 -21.11
C GLU A 248 -13.55 4.91 -20.41
N PHE A 249 -14.10 4.85 -19.19
CA PHE A 249 -14.36 3.59 -18.50
C PHE A 249 -15.76 3.07 -18.84
N SER A 250 -15.95 2.60 -20.06
CA SER A 250 -16.96 1.58 -20.33
C SER A 250 -16.40 0.24 -19.85
N PRO A 251 -16.96 -0.42 -18.82
CA PRO A 251 -16.73 -1.84 -18.59
C PRO A 251 -17.57 -2.61 -19.62
N THR A 252 -17.41 -2.30 -20.91
CA THR A 252 -17.84 -3.21 -21.96
C THR A 252 -16.90 -4.40 -21.89
N PRO A 253 -17.41 -5.63 -21.65
CA PRO A 253 -16.61 -6.81 -21.93
C PRO A 253 -16.13 -6.65 -23.37
N LYS A 254 -14.83 -6.79 -23.62
CA LYS A 254 -14.37 -7.05 -24.98
C LYS A 254 -15.06 -8.35 -25.39
N SER A 255 -16.15 -8.26 -26.15
CA SER A 255 -16.60 -9.37 -26.97
C SER A 255 -15.40 -9.68 -27.84
N VAL A 256 -14.74 -10.78 -27.53
CA VAL A 256 -13.73 -11.34 -28.40
C VAL A 256 -14.48 -11.64 -29.69
N ASP A 257 -14.26 -10.82 -30.72
CA ASP A 257 -14.70 -11.12 -32.08
C ASP A 257 -14.00 -12.42 -32.48
N VAL A 258 -14.68 -13.53 -32.22
CA VAL A 258 -14.35 -14.82 -32.82
C VAL A 258 -14.51 -14.63 -34.33
N PRO A 259 -13.48 -14.89 -35.15
CA PRO A 259 -13.62 -14.78 -36.60
C PRO A 259 -14.69 -15.77 -37.05
N PHE A 260 -15.85 -15.26 -37.45
CA PHE A 260 -16.92 -16.07 -38.04
C PHE A 260 -16.53 -16.40 -39.48
N ASP A 261 -15.96 -17.59 -39.66
CA ASP A 261 -15.65 -18.17 -40.97
C ASP A 261 -16.95 -18.65 -41.64
N GLY A 262 -17.55 -17.79 -42.46
CA GLY A 262 -18.26 -18.18 -43.68
C GLY A 262 -19.42 -19.21 -43.57
N GLY A 263 -20.11 -19.32 -42.44
CA GLY A 263 -21.27 -20.22 -42.30
C GLY A 263 -22.54 -19.65 -42.95
N LYS A 264 -23.20 -20.43 -43.81
CA LYS A 264 -24.42 -20.04 -44.55
C LYS A 264 -25.55 -19.57 -43.60
N PRO A 265 -26.33 -18.53 -43.96
CA PRO A 265 -27.43 -18.05 -43.15
C PRO A 265 -28.50 -19.14 -43.00
N TYR A 266 -28.94 -19.36 -41.75
CA TYR A 266 -30.02 -20.28 -41.43
C TYR A 266 -31.36 -19.69 -41.91
N THR A 267 -32.01 -20.38 -42.86
CA THR A 267 -33.40 -20.09 -43.26
C THR A 267 -34.34 -20.98 -42.44
N ALA A 268 -35.26 -20.36 -41.70
CA ALA A 268 -36.31 -21.08 -40.99
C ALA A 268 -37.29 -21.75 -41.97
N PRO A 269 -37.78 -22.97 -41.70
CA PRO A 269 -38.80 -23.61 -42.53
C PRO A 269 -40.16 -22.91 -42.39
N PRO A 270 -41.03 -22.96 -43.42
CA PRO A 270 -42.34 -22.30 -43.39
C PRO A 270 -43.27 -22.99 -42.37
N LYS A 271 -43.97 -22.14 -41.61
CA LYS A 271 -45.01 -22.51 -40.65
C LYS A 271 -46.24 -23.08 -41.41
N PRO A 272 -46.83 -24.22 -41.00
CA PRO A 272 -48.10 -24.68 -41.57
C PRO A 272 -49.21 -23.67 -41.26
N ALA A 273 -49.98 -23.31 -42.28
CA ALA A 273 -51.24 -22.60 -42.10
C ALA A 273 -52.26 -23.54 -41.46
N VAL A 274 -52.85 -23.12 -40.34
CA VAL A 274 -54.12 -23.66 -39.85
C VAL A 274 -54.99 -22.48 -39.46
N GLU A 275 -56.21 -22.52 -39.96
CA GLU A 275 -57.20 -21.45 -40.02
C GLU A 275 -57.73 -20.99 -38.66
N SER A 276 -58.17 -19.74 -38.68
CA SER A 276 -58.77 -18.92 -37.63
C SER A 276 -60.02 -19.55 -37.01
N THR A 277 -60.10 -19.57 -35.69
CA THR A 277 -61.36 -19.32 -34.97
C THR A 277 -61.11 -18.34 -33.82
N ASN A 278 -61.98 -17.34 -33.77
CA ASN A 278 -62.14 -16.32 -32.73
C ASN A 278 -62.16 -16.95 -31.33
N ASP A 279 -61.45 -16.34 -30.38
CA ASP A 279 -61.97 -15.95 -29.05
C ASP A 279 -60.82 -15.28 -28.27
N GLY A 280 -60.89 -13.95 -28.19
CA GLY A 280 -60.05 -13.12 -27.34
C GLY A 280 -60.69 -12.92 -25.97
N ASP A 281 -59.84 -12.54 -24.99
CA ASP A 281 -60.21 -11.99 -23.67
C ASP A 281 -60.31 -12.91 -22.43
N GLU A 282 -59.46 -13.94 -22.28
CA GLU A 282 -59.33 -14.61 -20.95
C GLU A 282 -57.88 -14.77 -20.42
N SER A 283 -56.85 -14.32 -21.15
CA SER A 283 -55.44 -14.54 -20.75
C SER A 283 -54.81 -13.39 -19.95
N MET A 284 -55.48 -12.24 -19.79
CA MET A 284 -54.87 -11.04 -19.18
C MET A 284 -55.35 -10.77 -17.74
N ASP A 285 -56.47 -11.34 -17.30
CA ASP A 285 -57.00 -11.14 -15.94
C ASP A 285 -56.26 -11.99 -14.88
N TYR A 286 -55.59 -13.07 -15.30
CA TYR A 286 -54.85 -13.95 -14.40
C TYR A 286 -53.57 -13.30 -13.87
N PHE A 287 -52.91 -12.45 -14.67
CA PHE A 287 -51.67 -11.78 -14.27
C PHE A 287 -51.91 -10.51 -13.45
N GLN A 288 -53.06 -9.85 -13.61
CA GLN A 288 -53.41 -8.67 -12.80
C GLN A 288 -53.78 -9.03 -11.36
N LYS A 289 -54.37 -10.21 -11.12
CA LYS A 289 -54.70 -10.66 -9.75
C LYS A 289 -53.48 -11.04 -8.91
N LEU A 290 -52.39 -11.50 -9.55
CA LEU A 290 -51.16 -11.88 -8.81
C LEU A 290 -50.33 -10.66 -8.37
N ALA A 291 -50.55 -9.49 -8.97
CA ALA A 291 -49.83 -8.26 -8.67
C ALA A 291 -50.45 -7.41 -7.55
N GLN A 292 -51.62 -7.80 -7.02
CA GLN A 292 -52.29 -7.12 -5.90
C GLN A 292 -52.14 -7.84 -4.55
N GLU A 293 -51.46 -8.98 -4.48
CA GLU A 293 -51.19 -9.71 -3.23
C GLU A 293 -49.69 -9.86 -2.89
N ALA A 294 -48.84 -8.92 -3.33
CA ALA A 294 -47.44 -8.83 -2.91
C ALA A 294 -47.05 -7.41 -2.49
#